data_AF-A0A3M1N0A3-F1
#
_entry.id   AF-A0A3M1N0A3-F1
#
_cell.length_a   1.000
_cell.length_b   1.000
_cell.length_c   1.000
_cell.angle_alpha   90.00
_cell.angle_beta   90.00
_cell.angle_gamma   90.00
#
_symmetry.space_group_name_H-M   'P 1'
#
loop_
_entity.id
_entity.type
_entity.pdbx_description
1 polymer ?
#
loop_
_entity_poly.entity_id
_entity_poly.type
_entity_poly.pdbx_seq_one_letter_code
_entity_poly.pdbx_strand_id
1 'polypeptide(L)'
;MKGLLLTVGVVLLIGLGVPLFVLLGGVSFGLFGAYEALPAEALLKYMLETLTKPALLSVPLYILAGAVVAKGRTAERLVAVAQAWLGWLPGGLAVAAILACMLFGAISGSSPVTMVAVGSFLYPAMRRAGYPEV
;
A
#
# COMPACT_ATOMS: atom_id res chain seq x y z
N MET A 1 18.06 -20.64 -18.71
CA MET A 1 18.66 -20.72 -17.36
C MET A 1 18.71 -19.38 -16.63
N LYS A 2 19.16 -18.27 -17.25
CA LYS A 2 19.26 -16.95 -16.60
C LYS A 2 17.95 -16.47 -15.93
N GLY A 3 16.80 -16.62 -16.60
CA GLY A 3 15.49 -16.26 -16.04
C GLY A 3 15.11 -17.06 -14.78
N LEU A 4 15.38 -18.37 -14.76
CA LEU A 4 15.10 -19.23 -13.60
C LEU A 4 15.94 -18.81 -12.37
N LEU A 5 17.21 -18.46 -12.60
CA LEU A 5 18.13 -17.99 -11.56
C LEU A 5 17.64 -16.68 -10.92
N LEU A 6 17.15 -15.75 -11.74
CA LEU A 6 16.53 -14.51 -11.26
C LEU A 6 15.27 -14.78 -10.46
N THR A 7 14.35 -15.64 -10.95
CA THR A 7 13.12 -15.97 -10.22
C THR A 7 13.40 -16.60 -8.85
N VAL A 8 14.38 -17.52 -8.78
CA VAL A 8 14.79 -18.14 -7.52
C VAL A 8 15.42 -17.11 -6.57
N GLY A 9 16.26 -16.21 -7.08
CA GLY A 9 16.84 -15.11 -6.28
C GLY A 9 15.79 -14.17 -5.69
N VAL A 10 14.73 -13.86 -6.45
CA VAL A 10 13.59 -13.05 -5.97
C VAL A 10 12.85 -13.74 -4.84
N VAL A 11 12.53 -15.02 -4.99
CA VAL A 11 11.82 -15.79 -3.96
C VAL A 11 12.63 -15.84 -2.66
N LEU A 12 13.95 -15.99 -2.76
CA LEU A 12 14.87 -15.93 -1.61
C LEU A 12 14.87 -14.55 -0.94
N LEU A 13 14.98 -13.47 -1.72
CA LEU A 13 14.96 -12.09 -1.21
C LEU A 13 13.62 -11.74 -0.54
N ILE A 14 12.49 -12.28 -1.05
CA ILE A 14 11.19 -12.18 -0.40
C ILE A 14 11.20 -12.90 0.95
N GLY A 15 11.76 -14.11 1.02
CA GLY A 15 11.91 -14.87 2.27
C GLY A 15 12.79 -14.18 3.33
N LEU A 16 13.75 -13.36 2.88
CA LEU A 16 14.61 -12.53 3.73
C LEU A 16 13.93 -11.23 4.20
N GLY A 17 12.69 -10.95 3.77
CA GLY A 17 11.96 -9.74 4.17
C GLY A 17 12.56 -8.44 3.60
N VAL A 18 13.26 -8.52 2.48
CA VAL A 18 13.89 -7.35 1.85
C VAL A 18 12.83 -6.35 1.38
N PRO A 19 13.05 -5.02 1.52
CA PRO A 19 12.10 -4.02 1.07
C PRO A 19 11.71 -4.18 -0.41
N LEU A 20 10.42 -4.01 -0.71
CA LEU A 20 9.86 -4.25 -2.04
C LEU A 20 10.55 -3.43 -3.14
N PHE A 21 10.98 -2.19 -2.85
CA PHE A 21 11.66 -1.35 -3.83
C PHE A 21 13.03 -1.93 -4.24
N VAL A 22 13.75 -2.57 -3.31
CA VAL A 22 15.04 -3.23 -3.59
C VAL A 22 14.81 -4.46 -4.45
N LEU A 23 13.77 -5.24 -4.14
CA LEU A 23 13.34 -6.38 -4.94
C LEU A 23 13.03 -5.97 -6.39
N LEU A 24 12.13 -5.00 -6.57
CA LEU A 24 11.71 -4.54 -7.90
C LEU A 24 12.88 -3.93 -8.70
N GLY A 25 13.70 -3.09 -8.05
CA GLY A 25 14.89 -2.51 -8.67
C GLY A 25 15.92 -3.57 -9.06
N GLY A 26 16.27 -4.47 -8.14
CA GLY A 26 17.26 -5.53 -8.37
C GLY A 26 16.85 -6.49 -9.48
N VAL A 27 15.57 -6.86 -9.56
CA VAL A 27 15.03 -7.66 -10.68
C VAL A 27 15.10 -6.92 -11.99
N SER A 28 14.72 -5.64 -12.00
CA SER A 28 14.72 -4.82 -13.22
C SER A 28 16.14 -4.66 -13.77
N PHE A 29 17.12 -4.37 -12.91
CA PHE A 29 18.53 -4.31 -13.29
C PHE A 29 19.11 -5.68 -13.67
N GLY A 30 18.73 -6.74 -12.94
CA GLY A 30 19.15 -8.11 -13.24
C GLY A 30 18.65 -8.60 -14.58
N LEU A 31 17.39 -8.30 -14.95
CA LEU A 31 16.84 -8.58 -16.27
C LEU A 31 17.52 -7.74 -17.35
N PHE A 32 17.75 -6.46 -17.10
CA PHE A 32 18.44 -5.59 -18.04
C PHE A 32 19.85 -6.13 -18.39
N GLY A 33 20.65 -6.50 -17.38
CA GLY A 33 21.98 -7.07 -17.58
C GLY A 33 21.98 -8.49 -18.16
N ALA A 34 20.95 -9.30 -17.89
CA ALA A 34 20.89 -10.67 -18.38
C ALA A 34 20.53 -10.79 -19.87
N TYR A 35 19.78 -9.81 -20.39
CA TYR A 35 19.22 -9.82 -21.75
C TYR A 35 19.78 -8.73 -22.67
N GLU A 36 20.66 -7.84 -22.20
CA GLU A 36 21.24 -6.71 -22.97
C GLU A 36 20.20 -6.00 -23.85
N ALA A 37 18.99 -5.86 -23.33
CA ALA A 37 17.80 -5.65 -24.16
C ALA A 37 17.77 -4.25 -24.81
N LEU A 38 18.51 -3.28 -24.26
CA LEU A 38 18.60 -1.91 -24.77
C LEU A 38 19.96 -1.27 -24.44
N PRO A 39 20.44 -0.31 -25.24
CA PRO A 39 21.58 0.53 -24.87
C PRO A 39 21.30 1.28 -23.56
N ALA A 40 22.32 1.44 -22.72
CA ALA A 40 22.19 2.06 -21.39
C ALA A 40 21.59 3.48 -21.44
N GLU A 41 21.84 4.21 -22.52
CA GLU A 41 21.27 5.53 -22.80
C GLU A 41 19.74 5.48 -22.95
N ALA A 42 19.21 4.43 -23.57
CA ALA A 42 17.76 4.25 -23.70
C ALA A 42 17.12 3.90 -22.35
N LEU A 43 17.79 3.09 -21.52
CA LEU A 43 17.34 2.82 -20.15
C LEU A 43 17.23 4.12 -19.34
N LEU A 44 18.26 4.96 -19.39
CA LEU A 44 18.26 6.26 -18.70
C LEU A 44 17.11 7.15 -19.17
N LYS A 45 16.87 7.23 -20.48
CA LYS A 45 15.73 7.96 -21.04
C LYS A 45 14.39 7.42 -20.55
N TYR A 46 14.19 6.09 -20.57
CA TYR A 46 12.96 5.47 -20.06
C TYR A 46 12.72 5.73 -18.57
N MET A 47 13.79 5.74 -17.75
CA MET A 47 13.70 6.08 -16.34
C MET A 47 13.28 7.54 -16.14
N LEU A 48 13.89 8.47 -16.86
CA LEU A 48 13.56 9.90 -16.80
C LEU A 48 12.13 10.18 -17.30
N GLU A 49 11.71 9.58 -18.41
CA GLU A 49 10.34 9.68 -18.91
C GLU A 49 9.32 9.09 -17.94
N THR A 50 9.68 8.02 -17.22
CA THR A 50 8.80 7.44 -16.21
C THR A 50 8.65 8.38 -15.00
N LEU A 51 9.71 9.08 -14.60
CA LEU A 51 9.67 10.04 -13.49
C LEU A 51 8.78 11.25 -13.77
N THR A 52 8.62 11.64 -15.04
CA THR A 52 7.79 12.79 -15.44
C THR A 52 6.33 12.41 -15.70
N LYS A 53 5.95 11.13 -15.56
CA LYS A 53 4.55 10.71 -15.77
C LYS A 53 3.63 11.37 -14.73
N PRO A 54 2.51 11.97 -15.15
CA PRO A 54 1.57 12.61 -14.24
C PRO A 54 0.96 11.64 -13.20
N ALA A 55 0.99 10.33 -13.47
CA ALA A 55 0.57 9.31 -12.52
C ALA A 55 1.44 9.28 -11.24
N LEU A 56 2.73 9.64 -11.30
CA LEU A 56 3.57 9.69 -10.08
C LEU A 56 3.16 10.84 -9.16
N LEU A 57 2.67 11.95 -9.71
CA LEU A 57 2.11 13.07 -8.93
C LEU A 57 0.83 12.68 -8.20
N SER A 58 0.09 11.68 -8.69
CA SER A 58 -1.11 11.18 -8.00
C SER A 58 -0.78 10.59 -6.64
N VAL A 59 0.39 9.94 -6.46
CA VAL A 59 0.78 9.30 -5.18
C VAL A 59 0.84 10.30 -4.01
N PRO A 60 1.61 11.41 -4.06
CA PRO A 60 1.64 12.40 -2.99
C PRO A 60 0.31 13.12 -2.83
N LEU A 61 -0.42 13.41 -3.92
CA LEU A 61 -1.75 14.03 -3.84
C LEU A 61 -2.77 13.13 -3.15
N TYR A 62 -2.70 11.82 -3.38
CA TYR A 62 -3.52 10.83 -2.68
C TYR A 62 -3.17 10.74 -1.20
N ILE A 63 -1.88 10.77 -0.84
CA ILE A 63 -1.44 10.83 0.56
C ILE A 63 -1.96 12.12 1.23
N LEU A 64 -1.87 13.26 0.55
CA LEU A 64 -2.40 14.53 1.03
C LEU A 64 -3.92 14.47 1.24
N ALA A 65 -4.67 13.93 0.28
CA ALA A 65 -6.11 13.73 0.40
C ALA A 65 -6.45 12.81 1.59
N GLY A 66 -5.69 11.72 1.77
CA GLY A 66 -5.79 10.84 2.93
C GLY A 66 -5.58 11.58 4.25
N ALA A 67 -4.57 12.45 4.32
CA ALA A 67 -4.30 13.28 5.49
C ALA A 67 -5.40 14.32 5.78
N VAL A 68 -6.01 14.90 4.74
CA VAL A 68 -7.17 15.80 4.88
C VAL A 68 -8.37 15.05 5.44
N VAL A 69 -8.66 13.86 4.89
CA VAL A 69 -9.74 12.98 5.38
C VAL A 69 -9.49 12.53 6.82
N ALA A 70 -8.23 12.22 7.17
CA ALA A 70 -7.81 11.84 8.51
C ALA A 70 -8.01 12.97 9.55
N LYS A 71 -7.72 14.22 9.16
CA LYS A 71 -7.96 15.40 10.02
C LYS A 71 -9.43 15.73 10.20
N GLY A 72 -10.28 15.32 9.26
CA GLY A 72 -11.73 15.46 9.37
C GLY A 72 -12.36 14.43 10.31
N ARG A 73 -13.69 14.39 10.31
CA ARG A 73 -14.48 13.36 11.02
C ARG A 73 -15.05 12.29 10.10
N THR A 74 -14.62 12.28 8.84
CA THR A 74 -15.19 11.39 7.81
C THR A 74 -14.84 9.92 8.09
N ALA A 75 -13.57 9.63 8.38
CA ALA A 75 -13.13 8.27 8.73
C ALA A 75 -13.80 7.77 10.02
N GLU A 76 -13.90 8.62 11.05
CA GLU A 76 -14.61 8.33 12.31
C GLU A 76 -16.08 7.97 12.05
N ARG A 77 -16.80 8.79 11.27
CA ARG A 77 -18.21 8.55 10.91
C ARG A 77 -18.39 7.25 10.13
N LEU A 78 -17.48 6.95 9.21
CA LEU A 78 -17.55 5.71 8.43
C LEU A 78 -17.41 4.47 9.31
N VAL A 79 -16.45 4.49 10.24
CA VAL A 79 -16.26 3.41 11.22
C VAL A 79 -17.48 3.30 12.15
N ALA A 80 -18.07 4.42 12.56
CA ALA A 80 -19.29 4.41 13.37
C ALA A 80 -20.49 3.78 12.63
N VAL A 81 -20.64 4.05 11.33
CA VAL A 81 -21.67 3.39 10.50
C VAL A 81 -21.39 1.89 10.39
N ALA A 82 -20.15 1.50 10.13
CA ALA A 82 -19.78 0.08 10.07
C ALA A 82 -20.02 -0.64 11.41
N GLN A 83 -19.77 0.04 12.53
CA GLN A 83 -20.08 -0.46 13.87
C GLN A 83 -21.59 -0.60 14.11
N ALA A 84 -22.40 0.35 13.64
CA ALA A 84 -23.85 0.25 13.74
C ALA A 84 -24.41 -0.94 12.94
N TRP A 85 -23.76 -1.34 11.84
CA TRP A 85 -24.19 -2.46 11.00
C TRP A 85 -23.72 -3.82 11.49
N LEU A 86 -22.44 -3.95 11.89
CA LEU A 86 -21.79 -5.22 12.18
C LEU A 86 -21.21 -5.33 13.60
N GLY A 87 -21.35 -4.31 14.44
CA GLY A 87 -20.77 -4.28 15.79
C GLY A 87 -21.38 -5.30 16.76
N TRP A 88 -22.52 -5.89 16.42
CA TRP A 88 -23.16 -6.95 17.20
C TRP A 88 -22.48 -8.32 17.06
N LEU A 89 -21.55 -8.48 16.11
CA LEU A 89 -20.79 -9.71 15.91
C LEU A 89 -19.65 -9.85 16.96
N PRO A 90 -19.22 -11.08 17.30
CA PRO A 90 -18.06 -11.30 18.15
C PRO A 90 -16.81 -10.67 17.53
N GLY A 91 -16.11 -9.84 18.30
CA GLY A 91 -15.04 -8.98 17.76
C GLY A 91 -15.57 -7.78 16.95
N GLY A 92 -16.77 -7.30 17.25
CA GLY A 92 -17.51 -6.29 16.45
C GLY A 92 -16.69 -5.08 16.00
N LEU A 93 -15.77 -4.57 16.83
CA LEU A 93 -14.84 -3.51 16.41
C LEU A 93 -13.90 -3.92 15.28
N ALA A 94 -13.31 -5.13 15.33
CA ALA A 94 -12.46 -5.63 14.26
C ALA A 94 -13.25 -5.91 12.98
N VAL A 95 -14.47 -6.46 13.08
CA VAL A 95 -15.32 -6.71 11.91
C VAL A 95 -15.77 -5.39 11.27
N ALA A 96 -16.21 -4.44 12.08
CA ALA A 96 -16.56 -3.10 11.62
C ALA A 96 -15.37 -2.35 11.02
N ALA A 97 -14.17 -2.54 11.58
CA ALA A 97 -12.93 -2.00 11.04
C ALA A 97 -12.66 -2.51 9.62
N ILE A 98 -12.77 -3.82 9.40
CA ILE A 98 -12.59 -4.46 8.09
C ILE A 98 -13.60 -3.88 7.10
N LEU A 99 -14.88 -3.79 7.48
CA LEU A 99 -15.91 -3.23 6.62
C LEU A 99 -15.64 -1.75 6.30
N ALA A 100 -15.26 -0.94 7.29
CA ALA A 100 -14.92 0.47 7.09
C ALA A 100 -13.72 0.63 6.15
N CYS A 101 -12.68 -0.21 6.29
CA CYS A 101 -11.54 -0.24 5.38
C CYS A 101 -11.95 -0.68 3.96
N MET A 102 -12.85 -1.66 3.82
CA MET A 102 -13.38 -2.08 2.51
C MET A 102 -14.17 -0.97 1.83
N LEU A 103 -15.09 -0.32 2.55
CA LEU A 103 -15.88 0.79 2.03
C LEU A 103 -15.01 1.98 1.64
N PHE A 104 -14.07 2.35 2.51
CA PHE A 104 -13.13 3.43 2.24
C PHE A 104 -12.20 3.09 1.07
N GLY A 105 -11.72 1.84 1.01
CA GLY A 105 -10.90 1.33 -0.08
C GLY A 105 -11.63 1.34 -1.41
N ALA A 106 -12.91 0.97 -1.43
CA ALA A 106 -13.75 1.01 -2.63
C ALA A 106 -13.95 2.44 -3.17
N ILE A 107 -14.00 3.44 -2.29
CA ILE A 107 -14.14 4.86 -2.67
C ILE A 107 -12.79 5.48 -3.05
N SER A 108 -11.74 5.19 -2.28
CA SER A 108 -10.42 5.82 -2.45
C SER A 108 -9.54 5.16 -3.51
N GLY A 109 -9.80 3.89 -3.84
CA GLY A 109 -9.03 3.12 -4.83
C GLY A 109 -7.56 2.89 -4.46
N SER A 110 -7.16 3.19 -3.20
CA SER A 110 -5.76 3.21 -2.80
C SER A 110 -5.55 2.73 -1.36
N SER A 111 -4.80 1.63 -1.22
CA SER A 111 -4.42 1.04 0.06
C SER A 111 -3.60 1.99 0.98
N PRO A 112 -2.56 2.71 0.51
CA PRO A 112 -1.81 3.63 1.38
C PRO A 112 -2.66 4.82 1.86
N VAL A 113 -3.61 5.29 1.05
CA VAL A 113 -4.55 6.35 1.48
C VAL A 113 -5.46 5.85 2.58
N THR A 114 -5.98 4.63 2.44
CA THR A 114 -6.83 3.99 3.45
C THR A 114 -6.08 3.83 4.78
N MET A 115 -4.81 3.41 4.74
CA MET A 115 -3.96 3.31 5.93
C MET A 115 -3.80 4.65 6.64
N VAL A 116 -3.48 5.72 5.92
CA VAL A 116 -3.27 7.05 6.51
C VAL A 116 -4.59 7.63 7.06
N ALA A 117 -5.67 7.50 6.30
CA ALA A 117 -6.97 8.07 6.64
C ALA A 117 -7.69 7.33 7.76
N VAL A 118 -7.85 6.01 7.62
CA VAL A 118 -8.62 5.18 8.56
C VAL A 118 -7.74 4.70 9.71
N GLY A 119 -6.50 4.29 9.41
CA GLY A 119 -5.58 3.72 10.40
C GLY A 119 -5.21 4.68 11.54
N SER A 120 -5.10 5.98 11.25
CA SER A 120 -4.77 7.01 12.25
C SER A 120 -5.80 7.12 13.38
N PHE A 121 -7.07 6.83 13.11
CA PHE A 121 -8.13 6.74 14.12
C PHE A 121 -8.34 5.31 14.62
N LEU A 122 -8.27 4.34 13.72
CA LEU A 122 -8.63 2.97 14.02
C LEU A 122 -7.65 2.31 14.98
N TYR A 123 -6.34 2.52 14.80
CA TYR A 123 -5.32 1.96 15.69
C TYR A 123 -5.50 2.38 17.16
N PRO A 124 -5.62 3.68 17.51
CA PRO A 124 -5.87 4.06 18.90
C PRO A 124 -7.26 3.60 19.40
N ALA A 125 -8.28 3.52 18.53
CA ALA A 125 -9.58 2.98 18.92
C ALA A 125 -9.52 1.48 19.29
N MET A 126 -8.79 0.67 18.52
CA MET A 126 -8.58 -0.75 18.81
C MET A 126 -7.77 -0.95 20.10
N ARG A 127 -6.73 -0.14 20.33
CA ARG A 127 -5.97 -0.16 21.59
C ARG A 127 -6.85 0.13 22.81
N ARG A 128 -7.73 1.14 22.73
CA ARG A 128 -8.68 1.47 23.81
C ARG A 128 -9.69 0.35 24.07
N ALA A 129 -10.05 -0.39 23.03
CA ALA A 129 -10.95 -1.55 23.14
C ALA A 129 -10.26 -2.83 23.65
N GLY A 130 -8.97 -2.76 24.02
CA GLY A 130 -8.23 -3.89 24.60
C GLY A 130 -7.70 -4.90 23.58
N TYR A 131 -7.60 -4.54 22.30
CA TYR A 131 -6.98 -5.41 21.31
C TYR A 131 -5.44 -5.49 21.53
N PRO A 132 -4.84 -6.69 21.45
CA PRO A 132 -3.40 -6.87 21.58
C PRO A 132 -2.66 -6.20 20.41
N GLU A 133 -1.45 -5.69 20.68
CA GLU A 133 -0.52 -5.29 19.62
C GLU A 133 0.04 -6.56 18.97
N VAL A 134 -0.04 -6.62 17.64
CA VAL A 134 0.57 -7.67 16.81
C VAL A 134 1.90 -7.19 16.24
#